data_AF-A0ABD6CI21-F1
#
_entry.id   AF-A0ABD6CI21-F1
#
_cell.length_a   1.000
_cell.length_b   1.000
_cell.length_c   1.000
_cell.angle_alpha   90.00
_cell.angle_beta   90.00
_cell.angle_gamma   90.00
#
_symmetry.space_group_name_H-M   'P 1'
#
loop_
_entity.id
_entity.type
_entity.pdbx_description
1 polymer ?
#
loop_
_entity_poly.entity_id
_entity_poly.type
_entity_poly.pdbx_seq_one_letter_code
_entity_poly.pdbx_strand_id
1 'polypeptide(L)'
;MTDGNAEMSRRAFLTTAAGTAAVAGAAGTAAGQEGGGTEEVVVGPGGDLVFEPGTSEPLQITPGTTVEFAWDSDNHNIVVDSQPDDADWGGHEPIENTGFTYEYTFEVLGTYEYYCEPHLTAGMEATIEVVEEISTPEPSNVPSVPDSAKTLGVATTFAMVATLGLAFFFLKYGGDYELEDEE
;
A
#
# COMPACT_ATOMS: atom_id res chain seq x y z
N MET A 1 22.36 19.23 52.45
CA MET A 1 22.03 19.26 51.01
C MET A 1 23.07 18.37 50.34
N THR A 2 22.89 17.06 50.13
CA THR A 2 21.68 16.26 49.81
C THR A 2 20.88 16.84 48.62
N ASP A 3 20.47 16.14 47.57
CA ASP A 3 20.73 14.78 47.01
C ASP A 3 20.43 14.84 45.48
N GLY A 4 20.65 13.87 44.59
CA GLY A 4 21.20 12.49 44.65
C GLY A 4 21.43 11.96 43.22
N ASN A 5 22.38 11.04 42.98
CA ASN A 5 22.17 9.59 42.79
C ASN A 5 21.05 9.13 41.83
N ALA A 6 21.46 8.46 40.74
CA ALA A 6 20.81 7.24 40.25
C ALA A 6 21.80 6.43 39.36
N GLU A 7 22.74 5.72 39.98
CA GLU A 7 23.63 4.82 39.24
C GLU A 7 22.88 3.63 38.59
N MET A 8 23.41 3.18 37.44
CA MET A 8 22.88 2.06 36.65
C MET A 8 22.92 0.73 37.42
N SER A 9 21.81 0.34 38.04
CA SER A 9 21.69 -0.94 38.74
C SER A 9 21.67 -2.11 37.74
N ARG A 10 22.79 -2.85 37.66
CA ARG A 10 22.98 -4.05 36.82
C ARG A 10 22.15 -5.28 37.25
N ARG A 11 21.01 -5.06 37.93
CA ARG A 11 20.13 -6.09 38.50
C ARG A 11 18.75 -6.19 37.85
N ALA A 12 18.46 -5.42 36.80
CA ALA A 12 17.32 -5.65 35.92
C ALA A 12 17.57 -6.79 34.89
N PHE A 13 18.39 -7.77 35.25
CA PHE A 13 18.70 -8.95 34.43
C PHE A 13 17.90 -10.13 35.00
N LEU A 14 17.14 -10.83 34.14
CA LEU A 14 16.36 -12.04 34.42
C LEU A 14 15.05 -11.87 35.23
N THR A 15 13.93 -11.68 34.53
CA THR A 15 12.67 -12.43 34.81
C THR A 15 11.89 -12.63 33.50
N THR A 16 11.17 -13.77 33.41
CA THR A 16 10.19 -14.13 32.36
C THR A 16 10.77 -14.77 31.09
N ALA A 17 11.17 -16.04 31.23
CA ALA A 17 10.95 -17.02 30.19
C ALA A 17 9.57 -17.67 30.43
N ALA A 18 8.63 -17.45 29.51
CA ALA A 18 7.40 -18.23 29.38
C ALA A 18 7.16 -18.41 27.88
N GLY A 19 7.14 -19.66 27.42
CA GLY A 19 7.32 -19.97 26.01
C GLY A 19 6.04 -19.88 25.18
N THR A 20 6.18 -19.29 23.99
CA THR A 20 5.44 -19.72 22.80
C THR A 20 6.38 -19.56 21.61
N ALA A 21 6.75 -20.66 20.96
CA ALA A 21 7.54 -20.63 19.73
C ALA A 21 6.61 -20.30 18.56
N ALA A 22 6.23 -19.02 18.42
CA ALA A 22 5.58 -18.54 17.22
C ALA A 22 6.61 -18.56 16.09
N VAL A 23 6.45 -19.48 15.13
CA VAL A 23 7.21 -19.47 13.89
C VAL A 23 6.72 -18.29 13.06
N ALA A 24 7.34 -17.13 13.27
CA ALA A 24 7.18 -15.96 12.42
C ALA A 24 7.87 -16.22 11.08
N GLY A 25 7.23 -17.04 10.25
CA GLY A 25 7.58 -17.14 8.83
C GLY A 25 7.32 -15.79 8.20
N ALA A 26 8.38 -15.04 7.90
CA ALA A 26 8.32 -13.81 7.13
C ALA A 26 8.07 -14.11 5.65
N ALA A 27 6.98 -14.83 5.37
CA ALA A 27 6.31 -14.75 4.08
C ALA A 27 5.62 -13.38 4.07
N GLY A 28 6.26 -12.41 3.41
CA GLY A 28 5.60 -11.16 3.06
C GLY A 28 4.46 -11.48 2.10
N THR A 29 3.26 -11.72 2.64
CA THR A 29 2.05 -11.69 1.85
C THR A 29 1.87 -10.25 1.40
N ALA A 30 2.27 -9.94 0.16
CA ALA A 30 1.76 -8.77 -0.52
C ALA A 30 0.24 -8.89 -0.47
N ALA A 31 -0.41 -8.04 0.31
CA ALA A 31 -1.85 -7.90 0.25
C ALA A 31 -2.11 -7.29 -1.12
N GLY A 32 -2.67 -8.07 -2.04
CA GLY A 32 -3.18 -7.52 -3.29
C GLY A 32 -4.19 -6.44 -2.93
N GLN A 33 -4.00 -5.25 -3.49
CA GLN A 33 -4.94 -4.15 -3.30
C GLN A 33 -6.27 -4.58 -3.91
N GLU A 34 -7.29 -4.79 -3.07
CA GLU A 34 -8.64 -5.08 -3.55
C GLU A 34 -9.16 -3.80 -4.24
N GLY A 35 -9.30 -3.84 -5.57
CA GLY A 35 -9.87 -2.74 -6.36
C GLY A 35 -11.33 -2.48 -5.99
N GLY A 36 -11.77 -1.23 -6.14
CA GLY A 36 -13.12 -0.80 -5.74
C GLY A 36 -13.17 0.23 -4.61
N GLY A 37 -12.29 1.24 -4.65
CA GLY A 37 -12.33 2.40 -3.74
C GLY A 37 -13.16 3.57 -4.29
N THR A 38 -13.26 4.64 -3.51
CA THR A 38 -13.62 5.98 -4.01
C THR A 38 -12.40 6.89 -3.89
N GLU A 39 -12.03 7.54 -4.98
CA GLU A 39 -11.01 8.60 -5.02
C GLU A 39 -11.70 9.95 -5.36
N GLU A 40 -11.14 11.07 -4.90
CA GLU A 40 -11.67 12.42 -5.15
C GLU A 40 -10.77 13.16 -6.14
N VAL A 41 -11.37 13.87 -7.10
CA VAL A 41 -10.72 14.85 -7.97
C VAL A 41 -11.36 16.21 -7.74
N VAL A 42 -10.60 17.15 -7.20
CA VAL A 42 -11.06 18.53 -7.01
C VAL A 42 -10.96 19.26 -8.35
N VAL A 43 -12.10 19.77 -8.82
CA VAL A 43 -12.22 20.56 -10.04
C VAL A 43 -12.08 22.04 -9.68
N GLY A 44 -10.97 22.64 -10.09
CA GLY A 44 -10.65 24.05 -9.87
C GLY A 44 -10.36 24.43 -8.41
N PRO A 45 -9.44 23.74 -7.70
CA PRO A 45 -9.14 24.01 -6.29
C PRO A 45 -8.71 25.47 -6.08
N GLY A 46 -9.35 26.17 -5.16
CA GLY A 46 -9.06 27.57 -4.86
C GLY A 46 -9.28 28.57 -6.02
N GLY A 47 -9.88 28.14 -7.13
CA GLY A 47 -9.99 28.91 -8.36
C GLY A 47 -8.81 28.77 -9.33
N ASP A 48 -7.87 27.84 -9.08
CA ASP A 48 -6.83 27.49 -10.05
C ASP A 48 -7.42 26.68 -11.23
N LEU A 49 -6.80 26.77 -12.42
CA LEU A 49 -7.32 26.12 -13.63
C LEU A 49 -6.75 24.70 -13.81
N VAL A 50 -7.00 23.83 -12.81
CA VAL A 50 -6.45 22.46 -12.74
C VAL A 50 -7.49 21.46 -12.22
N PHE A 51 -7.24 20.18 -12.49
CA PHE A 51 -7.83 19.06 -11.77
C PHE A 51 -6.79 18.49 -10.80
N GLU A 52 -7.13 18.36 -9.53
CA GLU A 52 -6.21 17.86 -8.50
C GLU A 52 -6.79 16.64 -7.76
N PRO A 53 -6.17 15.44 -7.86
CA PRO A 53 -5.07 15.07 -8.75
C PRO A 53 -5.50 15.00 -10.24
N GLY A 54 -4.53 14.80 -11.15
CA GLY A 54 -4.79 14.60 -12.58
C GLY A 54 -4.01 15.54 -13.50
N THR A 55 -3.90 16.85 -13.19
CA THR A 55 -3.20 17.82 -14.05
C THR A 55 -1.67 17.84 -13.84
N SER A 56 -1.19 17.82 -12.59
CA SER A 56 0.27 17.87 -12.32
C SER A 56 0.94 16.50 -12.46
N GLU A 57 0.24 15.46 -12.01
CA GLU A 57 0.61 14.04 -12.11
C GLU A 57 -0.68 13.23 -12.34
N PRO A 58 -0.66 12.13 -13.12
CA PRO A 58 -1.85 11.33 -13.38
C PRO A 58 -2.43 10.72 -12.10
N LEU A 59 -3.77 10.67 -12.02
CA LEU A 59 -4.45 9.90 -11.00
C LEU A 59 -4.43 8.41 -11.38
N GLN A 60 -3.54 7.64 -10.76
CA GLN A 60 -3.49 6.18 -10.90
C GLN A 60 -4.55 5.52 -10.01
N ILE A 61 -5.40 4.70 -10.61
CA ILE A 61 -6.46 3.92 -9.94
C ILE A 61 -6.48 2.47 -10.42
N THR A 62 -7.21 1.61 -9.70
CA THR A 62 -7.47 0.22 -10.13
C THR A 62 -8.87 0.09 -10.74
N PRO A 63 -9.12 -0.93 -11.58
CA PRO A 63 -10.47 -1.24 -12.06
C PRO A 63 -11.50 -1.34 -10.93
N GLY A 64 -12.68 -0.79 -11.17
CA GLY A 64 -13.78 -0.72 -10.21
C GLY A 64 -13.73 0.48 -9.26
N THR A 65 -12.67 1.31 -9.29
CA THR A 65 -12.63 2.55 -8.50
C THR A 65 -13.62 3.58 -9.05
N THR A 66 -14.41 4.18 -8.16
CA THR A 66 -15.22 5.37 -8.44
C THR A 66 -14.38 6.62 -8.21
N VAL A 67 -14.41 7.55 -9.16
CA VAL A 67 -13.87 8.90 -8.97
C VAL A 67 -15.04 9.85 -8.75
N GLU A 68 -15.06 10.54 -7.61
CA GLU A 68 -15.93 11.70 -7.36
C GLU A 68 -15.19 12.97 -7.81
N PHE A 69 -15.75 13.66 -8.79
CA PHE A 69 -15.29 14.97 -9.23
C PHE A 69 -16.06 16.04 -8.45
N ALA A 70 -15.36 16.87 -7.68
CA ALA A 70 -15.96 17.86 -6.79
C ALA A 70 -15.56 19.30 -7.20
N TRP A 71 -16.54 20.14 -7.54
CA TRP A 71 -16.27 21.52 -7.99
C TRP A 71 -16.01 22.45 -6.80
N ASP A 72 -14.77 22.93 -6.67
CA ASP A 72 -14.37 23.95 -5.68
C ASP A 72 -14.40 25.38 -6.26
N SER A 73 -14.54 25.53 -7.58
CA SER A 73 -14.81 26.82 -8.23
C SER A 73 -15.77 26.77 -9.42
N ASP A 74 -16.09 27.94 -9.95
CA ASP A 74 -17.17 28.18 -10.93
C ASP A 74 -16.70 28.11 -12.39
N ASN A 75 -17.57 27.62 -13.27
CA ASN A 75 -17.41 27.56 -14.74
C ASN A 75 -16.46 26.46 -15.26
N HIS A 76 -16.57 25.24 -14.72
CA HIS A 76 -15.78 24.10 -15.20
C HIS A 76 -16.66 22.96 -15.73
N ASN A 77 -16.14 22.18 -16.67
CA ASN A 77 -16.71 20.94 -17.18
C ASN A 77 -15.62 19.87 -17.36
N ILE A 78 -16.03 18.66 -17.75
CA ILE A 78 -15.15 17.53 -18.05
C ILE A 78 -15.49 17.03 -19.45
N VAL A 79 -14.61 17.29 -20.42
CA VAL A 79 -14.72 16.78 -21.80
C VAL A 79 -13.62 15.74 -22.01
N VAL A 80 -13.99 14.57 -22.52
CA VAL A 80 -13.04 13.48 -22.83
C VAL A 80 -12.30 13.80 -24.12
N ASP A 81 -10.97 13.75 -24.10
CA ASP A 81 -10.10 13.84 -25.28
C ASP A 81 -9.75 12.45 -25.81
N SER A 82 -9.33 11.55 -24.91
CA SER A 82 -8.93 10.19 -25.24
C SER A 82 -9.35 9.21 -24.13
N GLN A 83 -9.70 7.98 -24.50
CA GLN A 83 -9.99 6.87 -23.59
C GLN A 83 -9.74 5.52 -24.28
N PRO A 84 -9.69 4.39 -23.54
CA PRO A 84 -9.57 3.06 -24.13
C PRO A 84 -10.74 2.71 -25.05
N ASP A 85 -10.50 1.94 -26.11
CA ASP A 85 -11.52 1.58 -27.13
C ASP A 85 -12.77 0.88 -26.55
N ASP A 86 -12.62 0.13 -25.46
CA ASP A 86 -13.70 -0.60 -24.78
C ASP A 86 -14.40 0.23 -23.68
N ALA A 87 -14.00 1.48 -23.46
CA ALA A 87 -14.61 2.39 -22.48
C ALA A 87 -15.74 3.25 -23.09
N ASP A 88 -16.71 3.62 -22.25
CA ASP A 88 -17.89 4.44 -22.61
C ASP A 88 -18.06 5.61 -21.61
N TRP A 89 -16.95 6.21 -21.14
CA TRP A 89 -17.03 7.39 -20.29
C TRP A 89 -17.38 8.62 -21.15
N GLY A 90 -18.43 9.34 -20.78
CA GLY A 90 -18.86 10.56 -21.46
C GLY A 90 -18.33 11.85 -20.84
N GLY A 91 -17.58 11.78 -19.74
CA GLY A 91 -17.28 12.94 -18.91
C GLY A 91 -18.54 13.61 -18.35
N HIS A 92 -18.47 14.93 -18.20
CA HIS A 92 -19.60 15.80 -17.85
C HIS A 92 -19.44 17.12 -18.61
N GLU A 93 -19.92 17.17 -19.86
CA GLU A 93 -19.86 18.35 -20.74
C GLU A 93 -20.53 19.64 -20.20
N PRO A 94 -21.64 19.60 -19.41
CA PRO A 94 -22.25 20.81 -18.88
C PRO A 94 -21.30 21.63 -18.00
N ILE A 95 -21.36 22.96 -18.14
CA ILE A 95 -20.60 23.90 -17.33
C ILE A 95 -21.27 24.04 -15.97
N GLU A 96 -20.60 23.56 -14.92
CA GLU A 96 -21.08 23.56 -13.55
C GLU A 96 -20.30 24.55 -12.66
N ASN A 97 -20.72 24.64 -11.40
CA ASN A 97 -20.24 25.64 -10.45
C ASN A 97 -19.94 25.03 -9.07
N THR A 98 -19.33 25.83 -8.20
CA THR A 98 -18.89 25.44 -6.85
C THR A 98 -19.98 24.67 -6.09
N GLY A 99 -19.62 23.50 -5.55
CA GLY A 99 -20.53 22.61 -4.80
C GLY A 99 -21.36 21.65 -5.65
N PHE A 100 -21.12 21.57 -6.96
CA PHE A 100 -21.56 20.45 -7.80
C PHE A 100 -20.61 19.25 -7.64
N THR A 101 -21.16 18.02 -7.74
CA THR A 101 -20.37 16.78 -7.80
C THR A 101 -20.87 15.86 -8.91
N TYR A 102 -19.96 15.07 -9.47
CA TYR A 102 -20.22 14.05 -10.48
C TYR A 102 -19.37 12.81 -10.18
N GLU A 103 -19.95 11.61 -10.22
CA GLU A 103 -19.26 10.35 -9.95
C GLU A 103 -19.22 9.47 -11.20
N TYR A 104 -18.09 8.79 -11.42
CA TYR A 104 -17.97 7.73 -12.44
C TYR A 104 -17.06 6.58 -11.98
N THR A 105 -17.46 5.33 -12.26
CA THR A 105 -16.69 4.12 -11.93
C THR A 105 -15.88 3.67 -13.14
N PHE A 106 -14.55 3.63 -12.99
CA PHE A 106 -13.62 3.26 -14.05
C PHE A 106 -13.31 1.76 -14.02
N GLU A 107 -13.83 1.02 -15.01
CA GLU A 107 -13.72 -0.44 -15.10
C GLU A 107 -12.66 -0.91 -16.12
N VAL A 108 -12.39 -0.14 -17.17
CA VAL A 108 -11.53 -0.54 -18.29
C VAL A 108 -10.11 -0.01 -18.08
N LEU A 109 -9.13 -0.90 -18.16
CA LEU A 109 -7.70 -0.59 -18.06
C LEU A 109 -7.24 0.37 -19.17
N GLY A 110 -6.34 1.29 -18.83
CA GLY A 110 -5.71 2.21 -19.77
C GLY A 110 -5.77 3.67 -19.32
N THR A 111 -5.40 4.56 -20.23
CA THR A 111 -5.28 6.00 -19.98
C THR A 111 -6.54 6.73 -20.45
N TYR A 112 -7.03 7.64 -19.62
CA TYR A 112 -8.16 8.52 -19.90
C TYR A 112 -7.67 9.97 -19.81
N GLU A 113 -7.67 10.68 -20.94
CA GLU A 113 -7.27 12.08 -21.04
C GLU A 113 -8.53 12.94 -21.19
N TYR A 114 -8.62 14.00 -20.39
CA TYR A 114 -9.78 14.89 -20.36
C TYR A 114 -9.38 16.33 -20.06
N TYR A 115 -10.25 17.28 -20.40
CA TYR A 115 -10.00 18.70 -20.22
C TYR A 115 -11.25 19.48 -19.84
N CYS A 116 -11.05 20.72 -19.37
CA CYS A 116 -12.10 21.70 -19.17
C CYS A 116 -12.19 22.61 -20.40
N GLU A 117 -13.27 22.54 -21.19
CA GLU A 117 -13.42 23.26 -22.47
C GLU A 117 -13.10 24.77 -22.41
N PRO A 118 -13.67 25.57 -21.48
CA PRO A 118 -13.37 27.01 -21.41
C PRO A 118 -11.91 27.32 -21.02
N HIS A 119 -11.19 26.34 -20.47
CA HIS A 119 -9.86 26.51 -19.87
C HIS A 119 -8.77 25.69 -20.58
N LEU A 120 -9.08 24.96 -21.66
CA LEU A 120 -8.13 24.17 -22.44
C LEU A 120 -6.94 25.01 -22.94
N THR A 121 -7.17 26.25 -23.38
CA THR A 121 -6.07 27.14 -23.83
C THR A 121 -5.16 27.60 -22.67
N ALA A 122 -5.60 27.44 -21.42
CA ALA A 122 -4.79 27.68 -20.22
C ALA A 122 -4.07 26.41 -19.71
N GLY A 123 -4.29 25.24 -20.34
CA GLY A 123 -3.71 23.96 -19.94
C GLY A 123 -4.50 23.22 -18.84
N MET A 124 -5.81 23.48 -18.71
CA MET A 124 -6.67 22.71 -17.79
C MET A 124 -7.03 21.34 -18.40
N GLU A 125 -6.01 20.49 -18.47
CA GLU A 125 -5.99 19.13 -18.97
C GLU A 125 -5.61 18.18 -17.82
N ALA A 126 -6.04 16.93 -17.86
CA ALA A 126 -5.73 15.94 -16.83
C ALA A 126 -5.79 14.50 -17.34
N THR A 127 -5.19 13.60 -16.55
CA THR A 127 -5.06 12.18 -16.88
C THR A 127 -5.47 11.31 -15.70
N ILE A 128 -6.29 10.29 -15.98
CA ILE A 128 -6.53 9.13 -15.11
C ILE A 128 -5.90 7.90 -15.77
N GLU A 129 -5.16 7.12 -14.99
CA GLU A 129 -4.55 5.85 -15.43
C GLU A 129 -5.17 4.69 -14.65
N VAL A 130 -5.93 3.84 -15.33
CA VAL A 130 -6.51 2.63 -14.75
C VAL A 130 -5.54 1.47 -14.96
N VAL A 131 -4.86 1.06 -13.88
CA VAL A 131 -3.75 0.08 -13.88
C VAL A 131 -4.09 -1.17 -13.09
N GLU A 132 -3.46 -2.30 -13.42
CA GLU A 132 -3.68 -3.58 -12.69
C GLU A 132 -3.18 -3.53 -11.25
N GLU A 133 -2.10 -2.78 -10.98
CA GLU A 133 -1.51 -2.60 -9.65
C GLU A 133 -0.91 -1.20 -9.49
N ILE A 134 -1.26 -0.50 -8.41
CA ILE A 134 -0.67 0.82 -8.11
C ILE A 134 0.68 0.61 -7.45
N SER A 135 1.75 0.82 -8.22
CA SER A 135 3.12 0.75 -7.72
C SER A 135 3.43 1.94 -6.81
N THR A 136 3.15 1.80 -5.51
CA THR A 136 3.58 2.77 -4.51
C THR A 136 5.10 2.85 -4.52
N PRO A 137 5.72 4.03 -4.72
CA PRO A 137 7.17 4.15 -4.68
C PRO A 137 7.71 3.77 -3.30
N GLU A 138 8.64 2.81 -3.25
CA GLU A 138 9.33 2.40 -2.03
C GLU A 138 9.82 3.63 -1.26
N PRO A 139 9.46 3.81 0.03
CA PRO A 139 9.76 5.04 0.74
C PRO A 139 11.27 5.28 0.80
N SER A 140 11.72 6.39 0.20
CA SER A 140 13.12 6.73 -0.08
C SER A 140 14.04 6.83 1.15
N ASN A 141 13.49 6.62 2.34
CA ASN A 141 14.15 6.79 3.63
C ASN A 141 13.95 5.57 4.57
N VAL A 142 13.76 4.36 4.01
CA VAL A 142 13.83 3.11 4.79
C VAL A 142 15.19 3.00 5.50
N PRO A 143 15.24 2.80 6.84
CA PRO A 143 16.51 2.62 7.53
C PRO A 143 17.25 1.38 7.02
N SER A 144 18.42 1.59 6.42
CA SER A 144 19.22 0.50 5.86
C SER A 144 19.68 -0.46 6.96
N VAL A 145 19.07 -1.65 7.02
CA VAL A 145 19.46 -2.70 7.97
C VAL A 145 20.89 -3.17 7.65
N PRO A 146 21.84 -3.15 8.61
CA PRO A 146 23.22 -3.58 8.38
C PRO A 146 23.30 -5.03 7.88
N ASP A 147 24.25 -5.33 6.99
CA ASP A 147 24.40 -6.68 6.42
C ASP A 147 24.75 -7.74 7.48
N SER A 148 25.32 -7.32 8.61
CA SER A 148 25.51 -8.17 9.80
C SER A 148 24.17 -8.62 10.40
N ALA A 149 23.15 -7.76 10.44
CA ALA A 149 21.82 -8.11 10.93
C ALA A 149 21.06 -9.01 9.94
N LYS A 150 21.20 -8.78 8.63
CA LYS A 150 20.69 -9.70 7.59
C LYS A 150 21.30 -11.09 7.73
N THR A 151 22.62 -11.16 7.85
CA THR A 151 23.37 -12.41 8.03
C THR A 151 22.99 -13.13 9.34
N LEU A 152 22.80 -12.37 10.43
CA LEU A 152 22.36 -12.92 11.70
C LEU A 152 20.96 -13.51 11.62
N GLY A 153 20.03 -12.88 10.90
CA GLY A 153 18.71 -13.44 10.62
C GLY A 153 18.80 -14.79 9.92
N VAL A 154 19.47 -14.85 8.76
CA VAL A 154 19.66 -16.09 7.99
C VAL A 154 20.35 -17.18 8.83
N ALA A 155 21.41 -16.84 9.57
CA ALA A 155 22.15 -17.78 10.41
C ALA A 155 21.31 -18.33 11.58
N THR A 156 20.49 -17.49 12.23
CA THR A 156 19.61 -17.93 13.32
C THR A 156 18.46 -18.79 12.81
N THR A 157 17.83 -18.46 11.67
CA THR A 157 16.83 -19.33 11.03
C THR A 157 17.44 -20.69 10.66
N PHE A 158 18.61 -20.71 10.02
CA PHE A 158 19.29 -21.97 9.67
C PHE A 158 19.64 -22.79 10.91
N ALA A 159 20.16 -22.16 11.97
CA ALA A 159 20.45 -22.85 13.23
C ALA A 159 19.20 -23.43 13.90
N MET A 160 18.07 -22.71 13.90
CA MET A 160 16.80 -23.23 14.40
C MET A 160 16.31 -24.43 13.56
N VAL A 161 16.33 -24.34 12.23
CA VAL A 161 15.92 -25.44 11.35
C VAL A 161 16.84 -26.66 11.54
N ALA A 162 18.16 -26.46 11.64
CA ALA A 162 19.12 -27.54 11.86
C ALA A 162 18.94 -28.22 13.24
N THR A 163 18.72 -27.44 14.31
CA THR A 163 18.49 -27.98 15.66
C THR A 163 17.15 -28.70 15.78
N LEU A 164 16.07 -28.14 15.23
CA LEU A 164 14.76 -28.80 15.16
C LEU A 164 14.80 -30.07 14.29
N GLY A 165 15.49 -30.02 13.15
CA GLY A 165 15.68 -31.18 12.27
C GLY A 165 16.49 -32.30 12.91
N LEU A 166 17.55 -31.96 13.66
CA LEU A 166 18.34 -32.92 14.43
C LEU A 166 17.53 -33.53 15.58
N ALA A 167 16.78 -32.72 16.33
CA ALA A 167 15.89 -33.21 17.37
C ALA A 167 14.80 -34.14 16.80
N PHE A 168 14.19 -33.78 15.66
CA PHE A 168 13.27 -34.64 14.93
C PHE A 168 13.93 -35.95 14.49
N PHE A 169 15.16 -35.91 13.98
CA PHE A 169 15.89 -37.12 13.58
C PHE A 169 16.09 -38.10 14.75
N PHE A 170 16.54 -37.61 15.91
CA PHE A 170 16.68 -38.47 17.10
C PHE A 170 15.32 -38.98 17.61
N LEU A 171 14.28 -38.13 17.67
CA LEU A 171 12.94 -38.55 18.07
C LEU A 171 12.26 -39.52 17.06
N LYS A 172 12.67 -39.49 15.79
CA LYS A 172 12.07 -40.35 14.75
C LYS A 172 12.84 -41.65 14.51
N TYR A 173 14.15 -41.66 14.71
CA TYR A 173 15.04 -42.75 14.31
C TYR A 173 16.10 -43.16 15.35
N GLY A 174 16.20 -42.47 16.49
CA GLY A 174 17.28 -42.66 17.47
C GLY A 174 16.84 -42.85 18.92
N GLY A 175 15.55 -42.97 19.21
CA GLY A 175 15.04 -43.36 20.53
C GLY A 175 14.89 -44.86 20.65
N ASP A 176 15.37 -45.44 21.76
CA ASP A 176 14.94 -46.76 22.23
C ASP A 176 13.49 -46.64 22.72
N TYR A 177 12.57 -46.69 21.77
CA TYR A 177 11.15 -46.89 22.04
C TYR A 177 10.93 -48.39 22.25
N GLU A 178 11.34 -48.89 23.42
CA GLU A 178 10.92 -50.22 23.88
C GLU A 178 9.39 -50.26 23.83
N LEU A 179 8.88 -51.10 22.92
CA LEU A 179 7.49 -51.52 22.99
C LEU A 179 7.42 -52.44 24.21
N GLU A 180 6.68 -52.03 25.24
CA GLU A 180 6.32 -52.95 26.33
C GLU A 180 5.48 -54.06 25.68
N ASP A 181 6.11 -55.23 25.46
CA ASP A 181 5.45 -56.40 24.88
C ASP A 181 4.26 -56.79 25.76
N GLU A 182 3.03 -56.66 25.23
CA GLU A 182 1.80 -57.06 25.92
C GLU A 182 1.77 -58.60 26.08
N GLU A 183 1.79 -59.09 27.35
CA GLU A 183 1.69 -60.52 27.71
C GLU A 183 0.33 -61.17 27.38
#